data_AF-A0A6A6SYR8-F1
#
_entry.id   AF-A0A6A6SYR8-F1
#
_cell.length_a   1.000
_cell.length_b   1.000
_cell.length_c   1.000
_cell.angle_alpha   90.00
_cell.angle_beta   90.00
_cell.angle_gamma   90.00
#
_symmetry.space_group_name_H-M   'P 1'
#
loop_
_entity.id
_entity.type
_entity.pdbx_description
1 polymer ?
#
loop_
_entity_poly.entity_id
_entity_poly.type
_entity_poly.pdbx_seq_one_letter_code
_entity_poly.pdbx_strand_id
1 'polypeptide(L)'
;MRVPQQHRLFYPQYFSPSLSLTDIYHYAIPSAAEAAYANVDANPDPKISHTKLSSQYQEDHRRMETVQFRGLRIGYDGESFTLYLTFSMNAGNDRGRSALTVPVRVPRRPNSKSYDVENPTVKWDDKWLSCKEFLHAAVHSTPPFTPVGKEGYSFLWEWYQKNGKTVRFMTLPSELRLVVCEFAVGGEVYPRIKKLKDTKYHVSFGAGWVPKAPRFWLKNTHDPDDEIPPPNLVLLELNKEMRLECQKILSGSRYYFAELSDLHKSLEYKRSPIWTVTHIGLNLEYPEYFEFFGVVLALDDRFESVETPLLTTTKMGRLPNLAHLSLKFRSTCWLMDTCQKTVTIWILSLALEYVKHFKSMTVEGYIKNSVKEGFQSASEVLRKNSEATLTWGISRARLLSLGPDAIPPECHCRTPCGFWGVKTLLDREREGRRRRIPYDTTAKIFKQYKFDYDD
;
A
#
# COMPACT_ATOMS: atom_id res chain seq x y z
N MET A 1 28.90 -49.96 6.23
CA MET A 1 29.05 -48.82 7.16
C MET A 1 29.84 -47.73 6.45
N ARG A 2 29.18 -46.65 6.02
CA ARG A 2 29.82 -45.44 5.49
C ARG A 2 29.14 -44.25 6.16
N VAL A 3 29.93 -43.50 6.92
CA VAL A 3 29.52 -42.25 7.56
C VAL A 3 29.39 -41.17 6.48
N PRO A 4 28.26 -40.44 6.37
CA PRO A 4 28.19 -39.31 5.46
C PRO A 4 28.75 -38.04 6.12
N GLN A 5 29.49 -37.29 5.31
CA GLN A 5 30.13 -36.01 5.62
C GLN A 5 29.13 -34.99 6.17
N GLN A 6 29.46 -34.40 7.32
CA GLN A 6 28.83 -33.19 7.83
C GLN A 6 29.27 -31.99 6.99
N HIS A 7 28.34 -31.42 6.21
CA HIS A 7 28.50 -30.07 5.71
C HIS A 7 28.26 -29.09 6.86
N ARG A 8 29.35 -28.50 7.36
CA ARG A 8 29.31 -27.31 8.24
C ARG A 8 28.73 -26.15 7.44
N LEU A 9 27.50 -25.76 7.76
CA LEU A 9 26.94 -24.47 7.33
C LEU A 9 27.56 -23.38 8.21
N PHE A 10 28.41 -22.55 7.61
CA PHE A 10 28.84 -21.28 8.19
C PHE A 10 27.63 -20.35 8.29
N TYR A 11 27.21 -20.03 9.50
CA TYR A 11 26.38 -18.85 9.76
C TYR A 11 27.29 -17.62 9.72
N PRO A 12 27.01 -16.59 8.91
CA PRO A 12 27.58 -15.28 9.19
C PRO A 12 26.87 -14.73 10.44
N GLN A 13 27.65 -14.51 11.49
CA GLN A 13 27.25 -13.69 12.63
C GLN A 13 26.86 -12.31 12.10
N TYR A 14 25.60 -11.92 12.33
CA TYR A 14 25.15 -10.57 12.03
C TYR A 14 25.84 -9.60 12.98
N PHE A 15 26.84 -8.89 12.47
CA PHE A 15 27.22 -7.60 13.01
C PHE A 15 26.03 -6.65 12.80
N SER A 16 25.55 -6.07 13.89
CA SER A 16 24.77 -4.84 13.85
C SER A 16 25.73 -3.68 13.56
N PRO A 17 25.44 -2.83 12.57
CA PRO A 17 25.74 -1.43 12.69
C PRO A 17 24.42 -0.66 12.69
N SER A 18 24.03 -0.20 13.86
CA SER A 18 23.17 0.98 13.97
C SER A 18 23.94 2.15 13.39
N LEU A 19 23.70 2.48 12.13
CA LEU A 19 24.05 3.77 11.54
C LEU A 19 22.75 4.57 11.46
N SER A 20 22.63 5.56 12.33
CA SER A 20 21.48 6.45 12.45
C SER A 20 21.73 7.75 11.68
N LEU A 21 20.67 8.38 11.18
CA LEU A 21 20.67 9.71 10.53
C LEU A 21 21.35 10.83 11.35
N THR A 22 21.70 10.59 12.62
CA THR A 22 22.59 11.43 13.43
C THR A 22 23.97 11.65 12.79
N ASP A 23 24.45 10.72 11.94
CA ASP A 23 25.76 10.85 11.29
C ASP A 23 25.76 11.89 10.15
N ILE A 24 24.59 12.22 9.59
CA ILE A 24 24.41 13.35 8.66
C ILE A 24 24.33 14.68 9.44
N TYR A 25 23.86 14.64 10.70
CA TYR A 25 23.75 15.80 11.59
C TYR A 25 25.13 16.39 11.95
N HIS A 26 26.18 15.56 12.03
CA HIS A 26 27.54 16.01 12.37
C HIS A 26 28.33 16.62 11.20
N TYR A 27 27.94 16.41 9.94
CA TYR A 27 28.70 16.90 8.79
C TYR A 27 28.21 18.22 8.19
N ALA A 28 26.94 18.59 8.38
CA ALA A 28 26.33 19.73 7.69
C ALA A 28 26.12 21.00 8.54
N ILE A 29 26.13 20.89 9.88
CA ILE A 29 25.68 21.98 10.77
C ILE A 29 26.78 22.65 11.62
N PRO A 30 27.89 21.99 12.05
CA PRO A 30 28.89 22.69 12.87
C PRO A 30 29.49 23.91 12.17
N SER A 31 29.72 23.84 10.85
CA SER A 31 30.31 24.94 10.07
C SER A 31 29.40 26.16 9.90
N ALA A 32 28.08 26.03 10.03
CA ALA A 32 27.13 27.13 9.83
C ALA A 32 26.69 27.77 11.15
N ALA A 33 26.61 26.98 12.23
CA ALA A 33 26.28 27.48 13.57
C ALA A 33 27.48 28.16 14.24
N GLU A 34 28.71 27.65 14.09
CA GLU A 34 29.91 28.30 14.66
C GLU A 34 30.24 29.63 13.96
N ALA A 35 30.00 29.74 12.65
CA ALA A 35 30.21 30.97 11.88
C ALA A 35 29.20 32.09 12.24
N ALA A 36 28.00 31.72 12.73
CA ALA A 36 26.99 32.67 13.16
C ALA A 36 27.22 33.20 14.59
N TYR A 37 27.93 32.45 15.43
CA TYR A 37 28.25 32.84 16.82
C TYR A 37 29.57 33.61 16.96
N ALA A 38 30.53 33.46 16.04
CA ALA A 38 31.85 34.10 16.15
C ALA A 38 31.90 35.60 15.74
N ASN A 39 30.83 36.17 15.18
CA ASN A 39 30.81 37.53 14.63
C ASN A 39 30.12 38.58 15.52
N VAL A 40 29.86 38.29 16.80
CA VAL A 40 29.16 39.21 17.71
C VAL A 40 30.09 40.01 18.62
N ASP A 41 31.36 39.62 18.80
CA ASP A 41 32.27 40.34 19.70
C ASP A 41 33.64 40.59 19.07
N ALA A 42 33.88 41.83 18.61
CA ALA A 42 35.11 42.59 18.84
C ALA A 42 35.12 43.88 18.01
N ASN A 43 34.94 45.01 18.69
CA ASN A 43 35.53 46.30 18.31
C ASN A 43 36.68 46.55 19.30
N PRO A 44 37.85 47.07 18.90
CA PRO A 44 38.03 48.51 19.00
C PRO A 44 38.91 49.15 17.90
N ASP A 45 38.55 50.37 17.53
CA ASP A 45 39.42 51.42 16.96
C ASP A 45 40.48 51.88 18.00
N PRO A 46 41.64 52.52 17.65
CA PRO A 46 41.65 53.80 16.92
C PRO A 46 42.89 54.21 16.06
N LYS A 47 42.61 55.13 15.10
CA LYS A 47 43.30 56.39 14.71
C LYS A 47 44.51 56.45 13.73
N ILE A 48 44.21 57.09 12.57
CA ILE A 48 44.82 58.28 11.91
C ILE A 48 46.29 58.23 11.41
N SER A 49 46.52 58.35 10.10
CA SER A 49 47.04 59.60 9.45
C SER A 49 47.18 59.49 7.91
N HIS A 50 46.95 60.61 7.23
CA HIS A 50 46.88 60.82 5.78
C HIS A 50 48.25 60.94 5.10
N THR A 51 48.42 60.44 3.86
CA THR A 51 48.90 61.27 2.72
C THR A 51 48.61 60.64 1.32
N LYS A 52 47.86 61.40 0.51
CA LYS A 52 47.84 61.59 -0.98
C LYS A 52 48.50 60.56 -1.92
N LEU A 53 47.75 59.98 -2.87
CA LEU A 53 47.56 60.45 -4.28
C LEU A 53 46.99 59.34 -5.20
N SER A 54 46.06 59.76 -6.08
CA SER A 54 45.75 59.20 -7.40
C SER A 54 44.71 58.08 -7.56
N SER A 55 43.77 58.40 -8.46
CA SER A 55 42.90 57.57 -9.29
C SER A 55 41.54 57.16 -8.73
N GLN A 56 40.54 57.50 -9.54
CA GLN A 56 39.12 57.44 -9.31
C GLN A 56 38.57 56.40 -10.30
N TYR A 57 38.25 55.20 -9.82
CA TYR A 57 36.96 54.54 -10.06
C TYR A 57 36.83 53.25 -9.21
N GLN A 58 35.66 53.15 -8.60
CA GLN A 58 35.11 52.17 -7.64
C GLN A 58 35.30 50.68 -8.02
N GLU A 59 35.81 49.82 -7.14
CA GLU A 59 35.21 49.12 -5.97
C GLU A 59 34.78 47.67 -6.31
N ASP A 60 35.05 46.75 -5.36
CA ASP A 60 34.64 45.34 -5.27
C ASP A 60 35.46 44.22 -5.95
N HIS A 61 36.61 43.91 -5.35
CA HIS A 61 37.16 42.56 -5.31
C HIS A 61 37.59 42.15 -3.89
N ARG A 62 36.74 41.39 -3.19
CA ARG A 62 37.18 40.24 -2.38
C ARG A 62 36.38 39.01 -2.81
N ARG A 63 36.98 38.25 -3.72
CA ARG A 63 36.55 36.89 -4.07
C ARG A 63 36.85 35.97 -2.89
N MET A 64 35.81 35.56 -2.16
CA MET A 64 35.74 34.19 -1.63
C MET A 64 34.84 33.41 -2.58
N GLU A 65 35.41 32.35 -3.16
CA GLU A 65 34.71 31.46 -4.07
C GLU A 65 33.56 30.76 -3.34
N THR A 66 32.35 31.11 -3.74
CA THR A 66 31.11 30.46 -3.33
C THR A 66 30.83 29.29 -4.26
N VAL A 67 30.75 28.07 -3.71
CA VAL A 67 30.12 26.94 -4.41
C VAL A 67 28.62 27.22 -4.46
N GLN A 68 28.12 27.76 -5.59
CA GLN A 68 26.71 28.03 -5.78
C GLN A 68 25.89 26.73 -5.88
N PHE A 69 25.18 26.36 -4.81
CA PHE A 69 23.95 25.58 -4.89
C PHE A 69 22.78 26.54 -5.13
N ARG A 70 22.41 26.81 -6.39
CA ARG A 70 21.21 27.59 -6.71
C ARG A 70 19.95 26.81 -6.29
N GLY A 71 19.20 27.32 -5.29
CA GLY A 71 17.77 27.02 -5.15
C GLY A 71 17.23 26.60 -3.78
N LEU A 72 18.06 26.39 -2.74
CA LEU A 72 17.53 26.06 -1.42
C LEU A 72 17.30 27.33 -0.59
N ARG A 73 16.03 27.69 -0.34
CA ARG A 73 15.67 28.66 0.69
C ARG A 73 15.21 27.91 1.92
N ILE A 74 15.74 28.29 3.08
CA ILE A 74 15.34 27.74 4.38
C ILE A 74 14.66 28.87 5.15
N GLY A 75 13.38 28.69 5.46
CA GLY A 75 12.65 29.53 6.42
C GLY A 75 12.58 28.81 7.77
N TYR A 76 12.66 29.56 8.86
CA TYR A 76 12.56 29.04 10.21
C TYR A 76 11.54 29.85 11.00
N ASP A 77 10.60 29.18 11.68
CA ASP A 77 9.55 29.82 12.48
C ASP A 77 9.53 29.39 13.96
N GLY A 78 10.58 28.69 14.43
CA GLY A 78 10.69 28.23 15.83
C GLY A 78 10.11 26.83 16.06
N GLU A 79 8.98 26.54 15.41
CA GLU A 79 8.23 25.28 15.52
C GLU A 79 8.45 24.36 14.32
N SER A 80 9.01 24.87 13.23
CA SER A 80 9.34 24.11 12.04
C SER A 80 10.44 24.80 11.24
N PHE A 81 11.07 24.05 10.35
CA PHE A 81 11.80 24.66 9.25
C PHE A 81 11.12 24.32 7.92
N THR A 82 11.09 25.29 7.02
CA THR A 82 10.51 25.18 5.70
C THR A 82 11.62 25.25 4.65
N LEU A 83 11.78 24.18 3.89
CA LEU A 83 12.64 24.11 2.72
C LEU A 83 11.81 24.38 1.46
N TYR A 84 12.23 25.28 0.60
CA TYR A 84 11.57 25.45 -0.71
C TYR A 84 12.22 24.50 -1.72
N LEU A 85 11.48 23.48 -2.16
CA LEU A 85 11.90 22.56 -3.21
C LEU A 85 11.35 23.02 -4.56
N THR A 86 12.22 23.33 -5.51
CA THR A 86 11.80 23.72 -6.86
C THR A 86 11.83 22.54 -7.81
N PHE A 87 10.64 22.09 -8.24
CA PHE A 87 10.43 21.10 -9.27
C PHE A 87 10.25 21.79 -10.62
N SER A 88 11.23 21.72 -11.50
CA SER A 88 11.07 22.21 -12.88
C SER A 88 10.32 21.18 -13.72
N MET A 89 9.16 21.56 -14.28
CA MET A 89 8.39 20.77 -15.26
C MET A 89 8.38 21.51 -16.60
N ASN A 90 8.56 20.80 -17.71
CA ASN A 90 8.29 21.36 -19.03
C ASN A 90 6.97 20.80 -19.54
N ALA A 91 6.09 21.68 -20.03
CA ALA A 91 5.03 21.24 -20.93
C ALA A 91 5.70 20.87 -22.27
N GLY A 92 5.38 19.71 -22.84
CA GLY A 92 6.04 19.14 -24.04
C GLY A 92 5.80 19.89 -25.36
N ASN A 93 5.52 21.19 -25.31
CA ASN A 93 5.23 22.06 -26.44
C ASN A 93 6.04 23.34 -26.22
N ASP A 94 6.39 24.11 -27.25
CA ASP A 94 7.26 25.31 -27.22
C ASP A 94 6.83 26.47 -26.27
N ARG A 95 5.90 26.25 -25.35
CA ARG A 95 5.37 27.17 -24.36
C ARG A 95 6.10 27.08 -23.01
N GLY A 96 7.39 27.42 -23.00
CA GLY A 96 8.10 27.88 -21.80
C GLY A 96 8.29 26.88 -20.63
N ARG A 97 9.17 27.26 -19.69
CA ARG A 97 9.47 26.50 -18.47
C ARG A 97 8.37 26.75 -17.43
N SER A 98 7.85 25.69 -16.80
CA SER A 98 7.03 25.82 -15.59
C SER A 98 7.84 25.28 -14.41
N ALA A 99 8.44 26.17 -13.62
CA ALA A 99 9.03 25.78 -12.35
C ALA A 99 7.95 25.80 -11.26
N LEU A 100 7.74 24.67 -10.62
CA LEU A 100 6.86 24.50 -9.47
C LEU A 100 7.71 24.43 -8.20
N THR A 101 7.83 25.56 -7.52
CA THR A 101 8.43 25.58 -6.18
C THR A 101 7.37 25.23 -5.15
N VAL A 102 7.55 24.10 -4.48
CA VAL A 102 6.73 23.72 -3.34
C VAL A 102 7.51 23.90 -2.03
N PRO A 103 6.90 24.53 -1.03
CA PRO A 103 7.40 24.50 0.34
C PRO A 103 7.34 23.08 0.91
N VAL A 104 8.36 22.67 1.65
CA VAL A 104 8.39 21.44 2.45
C VAL A 104 8.69 21.83 3.89
N ARG A 105 7.76 21.53 4.79
CA ARG A 105 7.86 21.84 6.21
C ARG A 105 8.18 20.57 6.96
N VAL A 106 9.25 20.62 7.75
CA VAL A 106 9.59 19.58 8.72
C VAL A 106 9.20 20.10 10.10
N PRO A 107 8.15 19.54 10.72
CA PRO A 107 7.68 20.02 12.01
C PRO A 107 8.67 19.63 13.11
N ARG A 108 8.72 20.40 14.19
CA ARG A 108 9.43 20.02 15.41
C ARG A 108 8.65 18.94 16.15
N ARG A 109 9.34 17.95 16.72
CA ARG A 109 8.68 16.93 17.55
C ARG A 109 8.12 17.60 18.81
N PRO A 110 6.88 17.29 19.23
CA PRO A 110 6.32 17.84 20.47
C PRO A 110 7.25 17.57 21.64
N ASN A 111 7.53 18.60 22.45
CA ASN A 111 8.41 18.53 23.63
C ASN A 111 9.86 18.11 23.34
N SER A 112 10.31 18.14 22.09
CA SER A 112 11.71 17.84 21.73
C SER A 112 12.38 19.07 21.10
N LYS A 113 13.71 19.13 21.20
CA LYS A 113 14.53 20.05 20.38
C LYS A 113 14.80 19.50 18.97
N SER A 114 14.40 18.26 18.70
CA SER A 114 14.58 17.60 17.41
C SER A 114 13.40 17.83 16.46
N TYR A 115 13.69 17.83 15.16
CA TYR A 115 12.67 17.86 14.11
C TYR A 115 12.19 16.47 13.74
N ASP A 116 10.94 16.36 13.32
CA ASP A 116 10.35 15.13 12.85
C ASP A 116 10.59 14.93 11.35
N VAL A 117 11.84 14.58 11.04
CA VAL A 117 12.29 14.32 9.66
C VAL A 117 11.59 13.12 9.01
N GLU A 118 10.94 12.26 9.80
CA GLU A 118 10.20 11.10 9.32
C GLU A 118 8.85 11.48 8.70
N ASN A 119 8.27 12.63 9.09
CA ASN A 119 6.95 13.07 8.64
C ASN A 119 6.98 14.49 8.03
N PRO A 120 7.77 14.72 6.95
CA PRO A 120 7.76 16.00 6.26
C PRO A 120 6.40 16.22 5.59
N THR A 121 5.98 17.49 5.56
CA THR A 121 4.80 17.94 4.84
C THR A 121 5.19 18.83 3.67
N VAL A 122 4.47 18.73 2.56
CA VAL A 122 4.70 19.46 1.30
C VAL A 122 3.49 20.34 1.05
N LYS A 123 3.69 21.63 0.80
CA LYS A 123 2.60 22.55 0.46
C LYS A 123 2.24 22.39 -1.02
N TRP A 124 1.02 21.93 -1.29
CA TRP A 124 0.44 21.72 -2.62
C TRP A 124 -0.99 22.24 -2.64
N ASP A 125 -1.34 23.05 -3.65
CA ASP A 125 -2.67 23.67 -3.78
C ASP A 125 -3.14 24.35 -2.47
N ASP A 126 -2.23 25.16 -1.91
CA ASP A 126 -2.36 25.86 -0.62
C ASP A 126 -2.59 25.01 0.64
N LYS A 127 -2.50 23.67 0.54
CA LYS A 127 -2.60 22.75 1.68
C LYS A 127 -1.26 22.11 1.99
N TRP A 128 -0.96 21.90 3.27
CA TRP A 128 0.17 21.08 3.70
C TRP A 128 -0.26 19.61 3.69
N LEU A 129 0.36 18.83 2.81
CA LEU A 129 0.10 17.41 2.64
C LEU A 129 1.29 16.62 3.18
N SER A 130 1.09 15.46 3.79
CA SER A 130 2.20 14.52 4.01
C SER A 130 2.86 14.15 2.67
N CYS A 131 4.12 13.73 2.67
CA CYS A 131 4.78 13.26 1.43
C CYS A 131 3.96 12.19 0.69
N LYS A 132 3.28 11.29 1.41
CA LYS A 132 2.41 10.27 0.82
C LYS A 132 1.19 10.89 0.12
N GLU A 133 0.50 11.82 0.78
CA GLU A 133 -0.64 12.53 0.20
C GLU A 133 -0.21 13.41 -0.98
N PHE A 134 0.95 14.05 -0.90
CA PHE A 134 1.52 14.83 -2.00
C PHE A 134 1.81 13.94 -3.21
N LEU A 135 2.48 12.79 -3.05
CA LEU A 135 2.74 11.88 -4.17
C LEU A 135 1.44 11.38 -4.79
N HIS A 136 0.45 11.04 -3.96
CA HIS A 136 -0.86 10.65 -4.44
C HIS A 136 -1.53 11.78 -5.22
N ALA A 137 -1.58 12.99 -4.64
CA ALA A 137 -2.15 14.17 -5.29
C ALA A 137 -1.42 14.50 -6.59
N ALA A 138 -0.09 14.52 -6.59
CA ALA A 138 0.75 14.81 -7.75
C ALA A 138 0.52 13.82 -8.88
N VAL A 139 0.45 12.51 -8.60
CA VAL A 139 0.18 11.48 -9.62
C VAL A 139 -1.23 11.60 -10.21
N HIS A 140 -2.22 11.95 -9.39
CA HIS A 140 -3.61 12.12 -9.84
C HIS A 140 -3.88 13.50 -10.48
N SER A 141 -3.06 14.52 -10.18
CA SER A 141 -3.16 15.86 -10.76
C SER A 141 -2.20 16.09 -11.94
N THR A 142 -1.21 15.21 -12.15
CA THR A 142 -0.51 15.16 -13.43
C THR A 142 -1.49 14.74 -14.52
N PRO A 143 -1.56 15.46 -15.66
CA PRO A 143 -2.36 15.02 -16.80
C PRO A 143 -1.98 13.58 -17.18
N PRO A 144 -2.88 12.80 -17.82
CA PRO A 144 -2.69 11.36 -18.12
C PRO A 144 -1.47 11.01 -19.00
N PHE A 145 -0.62 11.98 -19.30
CA PHE A 145 0.61 11.92 -20.08
C PHE A 145 1.84 12.02 -19.19
N THR A 146 1.95 11.29 -18.08
CA THR A 146 3.28 11.07 -17.49
C THR A 146 4.03 10.19 -18.49
N PRO A 147 5.01 10.74 -19.24
CA PRO A 147 5.60 9.99 -20.33
C PRO A 147 6.34 8.79 -19.75
N VAL A 148 6.07 7.60 -20.28
CA VAL A 148 6.72 6.34 -19.86
C VAL A 148 7.68 5.85 -20.95
N GLY A 149 8.57 4.92 -20.59
CA GLY A 149 9.52 4.34 -21.54
C GLY A 149 10.50 5.37 -22.12
N LYS A 150 10.66 5.38 -23.44
CA LYS A 150 11.61 6.25 -24.14
C LYS A 150 11.28 7.73 -23.97
N GLU A 151 10.00 8.08 -24.02
CA GLU A 151 9.53 9.45 -23.84
C GLU A 151 9.79 9.93 -22.41
N GLY A 152 9.50 9.09 -21.42
CA GLY A 152 9.80 9.38 -20.01
C GLY A 152 11.29 9.56 -19.76
N TYR A 153 12.12 8.69 -20.34
CA TYR A 153 13.57 8.81 -20.28
C TYR A 153 14.07 10.09 -20.93
N SER A 154 13.59 10.43 -22.14
CA SER A 154 13.96 11.67 -22.82
C SER A 154 13.57 12.90 -22.00
N PHE A 155 12.37 12.90 -21.42
CA PHE A 155 11.92 13.97 -20.54
C PHE A 155 12.81 14.12 -19.30
N LEU A 156 13.13 13.00 -18.63
CA LEU A 156 14.03 12.99 -17.48
C LEU A 156 15.46 13.42 -17.87
N TRP A 157 15.94 13.00 -19.03
CA TRP A 157 17.25 13.39 -19.55
C TRP A 157 17.32 14.88 -19.84
N GLU A 158 16.30 15.44 -20.51
CA GLU A 158 16.18 16.89 -20.70
C GLU A 158 16.14 17.64 -19.39
N TRP A 159 15.42 17.11 -18.40
CA TRP A 159 15.38 17.67 -17.05
C TRP A 159 16.77 17.71 -16.42
N TYR A 160 17.54 16.63 -16.52
CA TYR A 160 18.93 16.60 -16.01
C TYR A 160 19.84 17.59 -16.73
N GLN A 161 19.77 17.66 -18.07
CA GLN A 161 20.56 18.60 -18.87
C GLN A 161 20.26 20.05 -18.48
N LYS A 162 18.99 20.38 -18.24
CA LYS A 162 18.55 21.74 -17.91
C LYS A 162 18.87 22.15 -16.47
N ASN A 163 18.84 21.24 -15.50
CA ASN A 163 19.13 21.55 -14.09
C ASN A 163 20.64 21.51 -13.75
N GLY A 164 21.49 21.07 -14.68
CA GLY A 164 22.94 20.98 -14.49
C GLY A 164 23.36 20.01 -13.38
N LYS A 165 22.44 19.20 -12.87
CA LYS A 165 22.66 18.22 -11.80
C LYS A 165 21.92 16.94 -12.13
N THR A 166 22.67 15.85 -12.25
CA THR A 166 22.10 14.50 -12.27
C THR A 166 21.96 14.03 -10.83
N VAL A 167 20.73 13.78 -10.38
CA VAL A 167 20.50 13.08 -9.12
C VAL A 167 20.44 11.60 -9.46
N ARG A 168 21.47 10.84 -9.05
CA ARG A 168 21.43 9.38 -9.21
C ARG A 168 20.48 8.83 -8.16
N PHE A 169 19.54 7.99 -8.57
CA PHE A 169 18.61 7.37 -7.61
C PHE A 169 19.37 6.70 -6.45
N MET A 170 20.46 5.99 -6.75
CA MET A 170 21.28 5.30 -5.73
C MET A 170 22.06 6.24 -4.80
N THR A 171 22.14 7.53 -5.11
CA THR A 171 22.72 8.54 -4.20
C THR A 171 21.70 9.13 -3.23
N LEU A 172 20.41 8.77 -3.38
CA LEU A 172 19.39 9.14 -2.41
C LEU A 172 19.60 8.35 -1.10
N PRO A 173 19.31 8.98 0.06
CA PRO A 173 19.19 8.26 1.33
C PRO A 173 18.29 7.03 1.19
N SER A 174 18.64 5.96 1.90
CA SER A 174 17.95 4.68 1.82
C SER A 174 16.45 4.79 2.12
N GLU A 175 16.08 5.69 3.02
CA GLU A 175 14.72 5.98 3.45
C GLU A 175 13.88 6.48 2.27
N LEU A 176 14.40 7.44 1.50
CA LEU A 176 13.71 7.97 0.33
C LEU A 176 13.64 6.93 -0.80
N ARG A 177 14.70 6.12 -0.97
CA ARG A 177 14.69 5.03 -1.96
C ARG A 177 13.63 4.00 -1.64
N LEU A 178 13.51 3.60 -0.36
CA LEU A 178 12.51 2.65 0.09
C LEU A 178 11.09 3.18 -0.13
N VAL A 179 10.82 4.46 0.14
CA VAL A 179 9.51 5.08 -0.14
C VAL A 179 9.19 5.03 -1.64
N VAL A 180 10.16 5.36 -2.50
CA VAL A 180 9.95 5.29 -3.96
C VAL A 180 9.75 3.84 -4.42
N CYS A 181 10.54 2.90 -3.90
CA CYS A 181 10.41 1.49 -4.21
C CYS A 181 9.04 0.95 -3.74
N GLU A 182 8.57 1.34 -2.57
CA GLU A 182 7.27 0.93 -2.03
C GLU A 182 6.14 1.45 -2.90
N PHE A 183 6.20 2.72 -3.30
CA PHE A 183 5.22 3.30 -4.21
C PHE A 183 5.23 2.60 -5.57
N ALA A 184 6.41 2.33 -6.13
CA ALA A 184 6.54 1.76 -7.46
C ALA A 184 6.22 0.26 -7.52
N VAL A 185 6.54 -0.50 -6.46
CA VAL A 185 6.21 -1.92 -6.34
C VAL A 185 4.74 -2.10 -5.96
N GLY A 186 4.16 -1.18 -5.19
CA GLY A 186 2.80 -1.28 -4.67
C GLY A 186 2.71 -2.01 -3.33
N GLY A 187 1.60 -1.81 -2.62
CA GLY A 187 1.38 -2.35 -1.27
C GLY A 187 0.64 -3.69 -1.20
N GLU A 188 -0.04 -4.09 -2.28
CA GLU A 188 -0.80 -5.34 -2.37
C GLU A 188 -0.26 -6.19 -3.53
N VAL A 189 0.00 -7.46 -3.25
CA VAL A 189 0.56 -8.43 -4.19
C VAL A 189 -0.48 -9.53 -4.40
N TYR A 190 -0.84 -9.80 -5.65
CA TYR A 190 -1.75 -10.90 -6.02
C TYR A 190 -0.97 -11.98 -6.78
N PRO A 191 -0.44 -13.01 -6.11
CA PRO A 191 0.48 -13.95 -6.72
C PRO A 191 -0.10 -14.62 -7.94
N ARG A 192 0.72 -14.82 -8.97
CA ARG A 192 0.33 -15.58 -10.16
C ARG A 192 0.95 -16.95 -10.07
N ILE A 193 0.10 -17.97 -10.10
CA ILE A 193 0.55 -19.36 -10.11
C ILE A 193 0.51 -19.89 -11.54
N LYS A 194 1.66 -20.34 -12.02
CA LYS A 194 1.79 -21.03 -13.32
C LYS A 194 2.17 -22.48 -13.06
N LYS A 195 1.41 -23.41 -13.64
CA LYS A 195 1.80 -24.81 -13.68
C LYS A 195 2.96 -24.97 -14.67
N LEU A 196 4.09 -25.47 -14.19
CA LEU A 196 5.22 -25.90 -15.01
C LEU A 196 5.01 -27.36 -15.44
N LYS A 197 5.92 -27.87 -16.28
CA LYS A 197 6.01 -29.32 -16.55
C LYS A 197 6.27 -30.06 -15.22
N ASP A 198 5.80 -31.31 -15.13
CA ASP A 198 6.03 -32.23 -14.01
C ASP A 198 5.41 -31.84 -12.66
N THR A 199 4.16 -31.36 -12.64
CA THR A 199 3.39 -31.04 -11.41
C THR A 199 3.97 -29.92 -10.53
N LYS A 200 5.05 -29.27 -10.95
CA LYS A 200 5.64 -28.14 -10.23
C LYS A 200 4.85 -26.85 -10.50
N TYR A 201 4.63 -26.06 -9.47
CA TYR A 201 4.06 -24.72 -9.59
C TYR A 201 5.17 -23.67 -9.50
N HIS A 202 5.07 -22.64 -10.32
CA HIS A 202 5.85 -21.43 -10.22
C HIS A 202 4.95 -20.31 -9.69
N VAL A 203 5.30 -19.77 -8.52
CA VAL A 203 4.62 -18.64 -7.90
C VAL A 203 5.43 -17.37 -8.19
N SER A 204 4.85 -16.42 -8.92
CA SER A 204 5.43 -15.08 -9.11
C SER A 204 4.64 -14.03 -8.33
N PHE A 205 5.20 -12.83 -8.17
CA PHE A 205 4.56 -11.67 -7.51
C PHE A 205 3.28 -11.16 -8.20
N GLY A 206 2.76 -11.84 -9.21
CA GLY A 206 1.46 -11.49 -9.79
C GLY A 206 1.48 -10.62 -11.02
N ALA A 207 0.27 -10.31 -11.48
CA ALA A 207 -0.03 -9.33 -12.52
C ALA A 207 -1.04 -8.28 -12.03
N GLY A 208 -1.09 -8.07 -10.71
CA GLY A 208 -2.15 -7.31 -10.07
C GLY A 208 -3.43 -8.12 -9.97
N TRP A 209 -4.54 -7.45 -9.73
CA TRP A 209 -5.86 -8.03 -9.69
C TRP A 209 -6.84 -7.11 -10.40
N VAL A 210 -7.51 -7.66 -11.41
CA VAL A 210 -8.52 -6.93 -12.18
C VAL A 210 -9.89 -7.50 -11.78
N PRO A 211 -10.80 -6.66 -11.27
CA PRO A 211 -12.21 -7.00 -11.07
C PRO A 211 -12.77 -7.72 -12.28
N LYS A 212 -13.48 -8.83 -12.04
CA LYS A 212 -14.23 -9.47 -13.12
C LYS A 212 -15.31 -8.49 -13.58
N ALA A 213 -15.21 -8.12 -14.85
CA ALA A 213 -16.17 -7.26 -15.52
C ALA A 213 -17.62 -7.72 -15.28
N PRO A 214 -18.56 -6.78 -15.13
CA PRO A 214 -19.96 -7.11 -14.99
C PRO A 214 -20.47 -8.00 -16.11
N ARG A 215 -20.89 -9.22 -15.77
CA ARG A 215 -21.55 -10.13 -16.73
C ARG A 215 -23.06 -9.95 -16.67
N PHE A 216 -23.75 -10.49 -17.68
CA PHE A 216 -25.21 -10.42 -17.79
C PHE A 216 -25.93 -10.87 -16.52
N TRP A 217 -25.44 -11.87 -15.81
CA TRP A 217 -26.08 -12.36 -14.59
C TRP A 217 -25.60 -11.66 -13.32
N LEU A 218 -24.74 -10.65 -13.44
CA LEU A 218 -23.91 -10.03 -12.39
C LEU A 218 -23.07 -11.03 -11.57
N LYS A 219 -23.28 -12.34 -11.67
CA LYS A 219 -22.52 -13.38 -10.98
C LYS A 219 -21.03 -13.15 -11.15
N ASN A 220 -20.31 -13.11 -10.03
CA ASN A 220 -18.88 -12.86 -9.94
C ASN A 220 -18.45 -11.47 -10.46
N THR A 221 -19.34 -10.49 -10.48
CA THR A 221 -18.98 -9.09 -10.79
C THR A 221 -18.45 -8.43 -9.54
N HIS A 222 -17.33 -7.72 -9.66
CA HIS A 222 -16.77 -6.90 -8.60
C HIS A 222 -16.74 -5.43 -9.00
N ASP A 223 -16.45 -4.58 -8.02
CA ASP A 223 -16.34 -3.14 -8.24
C ASP A 223 -15.11 -2.87 -9.09
N PRO A 224 -15.23 -2.15 -10.22
CA PRO A 224 -14.05 -1.76 -10.99
C PRO A 224 -13.02 -0.96 -10.17
N ASP A 225 -13.43 -0.25 -9.12
CA ASP A 225 -12.52 0.54 -8.29
C ASP A 225 -11.67 -0.34 -7.34
N ASP A 226 -11.95 -1.65 -7.23
CA ASP A 226 -11.09 -2.60 -6.53
C ASP A 226 -9.86 -3.03 -7.36
N GLU A 227 -9.63 -2.46 -8.56
CA GLU A 227 -8.47 -2.80 -9.39
C GLU A 227 -7.14 -2.54 -8.66
N ILE A 228 -6.32 -3.58 -8.61
CA ILE A 228 -4.98 -3.53 -8.04
C ILE A 228 -3.98 -3.65 -9.19
N PRO A 229 -3.15 -2.64 -9.46
CA PRO A 229 -2.19 -2.69 -10.54
C PRO A 229 -1.11 -3.77 -10.29
N PRO A 230 -0.48 -4.32 -11.34
CA PRO A 230 0.66 -5.19 -11.19
C PRO A 230 1.82 -4.49 -10.48
N PRO A 231 2.59 -5.20 -9.64
CA PRO A 231 3.81 -4.65 -9.09
C PRO A 231 4.82 -4.36 -10.22
N ASN A 232 5.51 -3.22 -10.16
CA ASN A 232 6.54 -2.88 -11.14
C ASN A 232 7.83 -3.69 -10.93
N LEU A 233 7.84 -4.91 -11.46
CA LEU A 233 8.95 -5.85 -11.30
C LEU A 233 10.21 -5.45 -12.08
N VAL A 234 10.15 -4.47 -12.98
CA VAL A 234 11.32 -3.96 -13.71
C VAL A 234 12.37 -3.42 -12.73
N LEU A 235 11.95 -2.90 -11.57
CA LEU A 235 12.86 -2.43 -10.54
C LEU A 235 13.78 -3.53 -9.98
N LEU A 236 13.33 -4.78 -10.00
CA LEU A 236 14.14 -5.94 -9.60
C LEU A 236 15.27 -6.25 -10.59
N GLU A 237 15.20 -5.70 -11.80
CA GLU A 237 16.15 -5.98 -12.88
C GLU A 237 17.20 -4.87 -13.05
N LEU A 238 16.95 -3.67 -12.51
CA LEU A 238 17.81 -2.50 -12.72
C LEU A 238 19.22 -2.65 -12.15
N ASN A 239 19.34 -2.96 -10.85
CA ASN A 239 20.64 -3.20 -10.20
C ASN A 239 20.49 -4.05 -8.93
N LYS A 240 21.62 -4.56 -8.41
CA LYS A 240 21.64 -5.49 -7.26
C LYS A 240 21.07 -4.87 -5.97
N GLU A 241 21.39 -3.61 -5.71
CA GLU A 241 20.98 -2.94 -4.47
C GLU A 241 19.48 -2.62 -4.50
N MET A 242 18.98 -2.06 -5.61
CA MET A 242 17.55 -1.87 -5.85
C MET A 242 16.76 -3.18 -5.74
N ARG A 243 17.31 -4.27 -6.28
CA ARG A 243 16.70 -5.60 -6.15
C ARG A 243 16.54 -6.00 -4.69
N LEU A 244 17.57 -5.82 -3.86
CA LEU A 244 17.51 -6.17 -2.44
C LEU A 244 16.49 -5.31 -1.68
N GLU A 245 16.45 -4.00 -1.97
CA GLU A 245 15.48 -3.08 -1.36
C GLU A 245 14.04 -3.43 -1.74
N CYS A 246 13.78 -3.65 -3.04
CA CYS A 246 12.47 -4.06 -3.52
C CYS A 246 12.06 -5.45 -3.00
N GLN A 247 12.99 -6.40 -2.88
CA GLN A 247 12.72 -7.71 -2.28
C GLN A 247 12.35 -7.61 -0.80
N LYS A 248 13.01 -6.70 -0.06
CA LYS A 248 12.67 -6.41 1.34
C LYS A 248 11.24 -5.88 1.45
N ILE A 249 10.87 -4.94 0.59
CA ILE A 249 9.50 -4.39 0.53
C ILE A 249 8.50 -5.49 0.17
N LEU A 250 8.75 -6.25 -0.90
CA LEU A 250 7.90 -7.37 -1.32
C LEU A 250 7.74 -8.46 -0.27
N SER A 251 8.70 -8.63 0.64
CA SER A 251 8.58 -9.57 1.77
C SER A 251 7.69 -9.03 2.88
N GLY A 252 7.59 -7.70 3.02
CA GLY A 252 6.70 -7.01 3.94
C GLY A 252 5.32 -6.66 3.37
N SER A 253 5.12 -6.77 2.04
CA SER A 253 3.85 -6.49 1.38
C SER A 253 2.73 -7.46 1.79
N ARG A 254 1.48 -7.07 1.54
CA ARG A 254 0.29 -7.90 1.78
C ARG A 254 0.01 -8.81 0.59
N TYR A 255 -0.01 -10.13 0.79
CA TYR A 255 -0.25 -11.10 -0.27
C TYR A 255 -1.72 -11.50 -0.27
N TYR A 256 -2.48 -11.04 -1.26
CA TYR A 256 -3.89 -11.39 -1.39
C TYR A 256 -4.08 -12.57 -2.35
N PHE A 257 -4.94 -13.50 -1.95
CA PHE A 257 -5.37 -14.62 -2.79
C PHE A 257 -6.81 -14.40 -3.22
N ALA A 258 -7.00 -14.36 -4.54
CA ALA A 258 -8.31 -14.21 -5.15
C ALA A 258 -9.06 -15.55 -5.31
N GLU A 259 -8.35 -16.67 -5.21
CA GLU A 259 -8.92 -18.00 -5.32
C GLU A 259 -8.29 -18.89 -4.28
N LEU A 260 -9.10 -19.76 -3.68
CA LEU A 260 -8.65 -20.68 -2.64
C LEU A 260 -7.66 -21.71 -3.20
N SER A 261 -7.90 -22.15 -4.43
CA SER A 261 -7.00 -23.06 -5.15
C SER A 261 -5.59 -22.49 -5.33
N ASP A 262 -5.47 -21.17 -5.43
CA ASP A 262 -4.21 -20.49 -5.65
C ASP A 262 -3.40 -20.34 -4.36
N LEU A 263 -4.09 -20.11 -3.24
CA LEU A 263 -3.50 -20.20 -1.91
C LEU A 263 -2.90 -21.60 -1.66
N HIS A 264 -3.66 -22.66 -1.96
CA HIS A 264 -3.18 -24.04 -1.77
C HIS A 264 -1.92 -24.35 -2.57
N LYS A 265 -1.94 -24.10 -3.89
CA LYS A 265 -0.77 -24.33 -4.76
C LYS A 265 0.45 -23.54 -4.29
N SER A 266 0.23 -22.34 -3.76
CA SER A 266 1.32 -21.49 -3.23
C SER A 266 1.93 -22.06 -1.95
N LEU A 267 1.12 -22.68 -1.09
CA LEU A 267 1.55 -23.32 0.15
C LEU A 267 2.19 -24.69 -0.07
N GLU A 268 1.92 -25.37 -1.19
CA GLU A 268 2.61 -26.61 -1.56
C GLU A 268 4.06 -26.36 -1.99
N TYR A 269 4.33 -25.21 -2.60
CA TYR A 269 5.65 -24.88 -3.13
C TYR A 269 6.54 -24.23 -2.06
N LYS A 270 7.45 -25.02 -1.44
CA LYS A 270 8.37 -24.55 -0.37
C LYS A 270 9.28 -23.38 -0.73
N ARG A 271 9.53 -23.14 -2.03
CA ARG A 271 10.33 -22.00 -2.52
C ARG A 271 9.47 -20.80 -2.92
N SER A 272 8.18 -20.84 -2.64
CA SER A 272 7.27 -19.72 -2.87
C SER A 272 7.67 -18.52 -2.01
N PRO A 273 7.56 -17.28 -2.53
CA PRO A 273 7.72 -16.07 -1.71
C PRO A 273 6.78 -16.04 -0.49
N ILE A 274 5.67 -16.79 -0.52
CA ILE A 274 4.70 -16.85 0.57
C ILE A 274 5.31 -17.32 1.91
N TRP A 275 6.43 -18.04 1.90
CA TRP A 275 7.04 -18.55 3.14
C TRP A 275 7.75 -17.46 3.96
N THR A 276 8.01 -16.30 3.36
CA THR A 276 8.66 -15.16 4.02
C THR A 276 7.68 -14.05 4.38
N VAL A 277 6.40 -14.16 4.02
CA VAL A 277 5.43 -13.08 4.19
C VAL A 277 4.92 -13.03 5.62
N THR A 278 4.66 -11.81 6.08
CA THR A 278 4.06 -11.56 7.40
C THR A 278 2.56 -11.33 7.36
N HIS A 279 2.02 -11.03 6.16
CA HIS A 279 0.63 -10.65 5.93
C HIS A 279 0.05 -11.45 4.76
N ILE A 280 -1.00 -12.22 5.03
CA ILE A 280 -1.82 -12.86 4.00
C ILE A 280 -3.21 -12.25 4.05
N GLY A 281 -3.67 -11.80 2.89
CA GLY A 281 -5.05 -11.41 2.67
C GLY A 281 -5.80 -12.51 1.90
N LEU A 282 -7.04 -12.73 2.27
CA LEU A 282 -8.01 -13.52 1.54
C LEU A 282 -8.94 -12.54 0.87
N ASN A 283 -9.03 -12.60 -0.45
CA ASN A 283 -9.98 -11.84 -1.23
C ASN A 283 -10.82 -12.87 -1.98
N LEU A 284 -11.55 -13.73 -1.27
CA LEU A 284 -12.22 -14.92 -1.82
C LEU A 284 -13.68 -14.64 -2.20
N GLU A 285 -14.30 -15.51 -3.01
CA GLU A 285 -15.77 -15.53 -3.16
C GLU A 285 -16.42 -16.14 -1.88
N TYR A 286 -17.71 -15.85 -1.61
CA TYR A 286 -18.36 -16.35 -0.38
C TYR A 286 -18.32 -17.88 -0.23
N PRO A 287 -18.57 -18.70 -1.27
CA PRO A 287 -18.44 -20.15 -1.15
C PRO A 287 -17.03 -20.59 -0.73
N GLU A 288 -16.00 -19.93 -1.27
CA GLU A 288 -14.61 -20.22 -0.93
C GLU A 288 -14.27 -19.83 0.51
N TYR A 289 -14.90 -18.78 1.06
CA TYR A 289 -14.77 -18.46 2.48
C TYR A 289 -15.37 -19.55 3.38
N PHE A 290 -16.57 -20.04 3.05
CA PHE A 290 -17.15 -21.17 3.78
C PHE A 290 -16.23 -22.39 3.70
N GLU A 291 -15.76 -22.73 2.50
CA GLU A 291 -14.87 -23.87 2.27
C GLU A 291 -13.56 -23.72 3.07
N PHE A 292 -12.99 -22.50 3.07
CA PHE A 292 -11.80 -22.15 3.82
C PHE A 292 -11.96 -22.44 5.32
N PHE A 293 -13.14 -22.16 5.89
CA PHE A 293 -13.48 -22.44 7.29
C PHE A 293 -14.14 -23.82 7.51
N GLY A 294 -14.12 -24.68 6.49
CA GLY A 294 -14.53 -26.09 6.59
C GLY A 294 -16.04 -26.32 6.53
N VAL A 295 -16.76 -25.45 5.85
CA VAL A 295 -18.19 -25.58 5.55
C VAL A 295 -18.37 -25.54 4.03
N VAL A 296 -19.12 -26.46 3.44
CA VAL A 296 -19.41 -26.44 2.00
C VAL A 296 -20.91 -26.32 1.81
N LEU A 297 -21.34 -25.53 0.83
CA LEU A 297 -22.71 -25.50 0.38
C LEU A 297 -22.91 -26.63 -0.63
N ALA A 298 -23.63 -27.67 -0.25
CA ALA A 298 -24.00 -28.78 -1.11
C ALA A 298 -24.97 -28.33 -2.20
N LEU A 299 -25.13 -29.18 -3.23
CA LEU A 299 -26.00 -28.89 -4.39
C LEU A 299 -27.49 -28.76 -4.04
N ASP A 300 -27.89 -29.26 -2.88
CA ASP A 300 -29.24 -29.20 -2.34
C ASP A 300 -29.43 -28.01 -1.36
N ASP A 301 -28.55 -27.02 -1.46
CA ASP A 301 -28.52 -25.80 -0.65
C ASP A 301 -28.41 -26.08 0.86
N ARG A 302 -27.81 -27.23 1.25
CA ARG A 302 -27.47 -27.51 2.65
C ARG A 302 -26.01 -27.25 2.94
N PHE A 303 -25.72 -26.77 4.15
CA PHE A 303 -24.34 -26.69 4.62
C PHE A 303 -23.87 -28.04 5.15
N GLU A 304 -22.80 -28.55 4.56
CA GLU A 304 -22.11 -29.75 5.01
C GLU A 304 -20.79 -29.38 5.67
N SER A 305 -20.43 -30.08 6.74
CA SER A 305 -19.10 -29.94 7.32
C SER A 305 -18.11 -30.70 6.47
N VAL A 306 -16.99 -30.07 6.14
CA VAL A 306 -15.84 -30.77 5.58
C VAL A 306 -15.02 -31.32 6.74
N GLU A 307 -14.65 -32.60 6.70
CA GLU A 307 -13.88 -33.26 7.78
C GLU A 307 -12.56 -32.56 8.09
N THR A 308 -12.01 -31.84 7.12
CA THR A 308 -10.76 -31.11 7.26
C THR A 308 -10.91 -29.68 6.73
N PRO A 309 -11.25 -28.70 7.59
CA PRO A 309 -11.22 -27.30 7.22
C PRO A 309 -9.88 -26.97 6.57
N LEU A 310 -9.91 -26.21 5.48
CA LEU A 310 -8.69 -25.86 4.79
C LEU A 310 -7.78 -25.05 5.70
N LEU A 311 -8.29 -24.24 6.62
CA LEU A 311 -7.46 -23.56 7.61
C LEU A 311 -6.64 -24.52 8.50
N THR A 312 -7.17 -25.69 8.85
CA THR A 312 -6.44 -26.74 9.60
C THR A 312 -5.52 -27.59 8.73
N THR A 313 -5.79 -27.74 7.43
CA THR A 313 -4.95 -28.53 6.50
C THR A 313 -3.96 -27.72 5.67
N THR A 314 -4.19 -26.41 5.49
CA THR A 314 -3.46 -25.53 4.56
C THR A 314 -2.02 -25.31 4.94
N LYS A 315 -1.55 -25.76 6.11
CA LYS A 315 -0.22 -25.44 6.60
C LYS A 315 -0.02 -23.92 6.80
N MET A 316 -1.09 -23.10 6.83
CA MET A 316 -0.97 -21.67 7.12
C MET A 316 -0.37 -21.44 8.51
N GLY A 317 -0.76 -22.25 9.50
CA GLY A 317 -0.12 -22.27 10.83
C GLY A 317 1.35 -22.73 10.83
N ARG A 318 1.88 -23.22 9.69
CA ARG A 318 3.31 -23.55 9.50
C ARG A 318 4.10 -22.44 8.82
N LEU A 319 3.45 -21.35 8.42
CA LEU A 319 4.16 -20.19 7.88
C LEU A 319 4.84 -19.48 9.06
N PRO A 320 6.19 -19.55 9.16
CA PRO A 320 6.88 -19.16 10.40
C PRO A 320 6.77 -17.66 10.70
N ASN A 321 6.50 -16.85 9.67
CA ASN A 321 6.48 -15.40 9.77
C ASN A 321 5.05 -14.81 9.71
N LEU A 322 4.03 -15.63 9.47
CA LEU A 322 2.67 -15.14 9.29
C LEU A 322 2.12 -14.60 10.62
N ALA A 323 1.99 -13.27 10.70
CA ALA A 323 1.50 -12.58 11.89
C ALA A 323 0.09 -11.99 11.67
N HIS A 324 -0.26 -11.70 10.42
CA HIS A 324 -1.47 -10.96 10.08
C HIS A 324 -2.28 -11.69 9.01
N LEU A 325 -3.57 -11.90 9.28
CA LEU A 325 -4.55 -12.40 8.33
C LEU A 325 -5.58 -11.31 8.01
N SER A 326 -5.87 -11.08 6.74
CA SER A 326 -6.89 -10.10 6.33
C SER A 326 -8.00 -10.79 5.57
N LEU A 327 -9.26 -10.54 5.93
CA LEU A 327 -10.43 -11.03 5.20
C LEU A 327 -11.03 -9.85 4.42
N LYS A 328 -10.81 -9.82 3.11
CA LYS A 328 -11.31 -8.77 2.20
C LYS A 328 -12.56 -9.28 1.52
N PHE A 329 -13.71 -8.72 1.91
CA PHE A 329 -14.99 -9.05 1.30
C PHE A 329 -15.15 -8.28 0.00
N ARG A 330 -15.36 -9.01 -1.09
CA ARG A 330 -15.60 -8.42 -2.40
C ARG A 330 -16.96 -7.76 -2.44
N SER A 331 -17.03 -6.70 -3.24
CA SER A 331 -18.28 -6.27 -3.82
C SER A 331 -18.78 -7.44 -4.68
N THR A 332 -19.76 -8.19 -4.19
CA THR A 332 -20.35 -9.27 -4.97
C THR A 332 -21.86 -9.19 -4.86
N CYS A 333 -22.54 -9.46 -5.96
CA CYS A 333 -23.99 -9.67 -6.01
C CYS A 333 -24.36 -11.15 -5.83
N TRP A 334 -23.49 -11.91 -5.16
CA TRP A 334 -23.62 -13.36 -5.11
C TRP A 334 -24.97 -13.73 -4.50
N LEU A 335 -25.81 -14.35 -5.35
CA LEU A 335 -27.21 -14.70 -5.13
C LEU A 335 -28.12 -13.48 -4.98
N MET A 336 -29.01 -13.30 -5.97
CA MET A 336 -29.95 -12.19 -6.09
C MET A 336 -30.81 -11.95 -4.84
N ASP A 337 -30.89 -12.93 -3.94
CA ASP A 337 -31.82 -12.94 -2.81
C ASP A 337 -31.13 -13.17 -1.44
N THR A 338 -29.80 -13.24 -1.38
CA THR A 338 -29.09 -13.34 -0.07
C THR A 338 -28.83 -11.97 0.55
N CYS A 339 -29.00 -11.89 1.86
CA CYS A 339 -28.48 -10.76 2.61
C CYS A 339 -26.95 -10.80 2.74
N GLN A 340 -26.25 -9.88 2.06
CA GLN A 340 -24.79 -9.76 2.15
C GLN A 340 -24.30 -9.62 3.61
N LYS A 341 -25.01 -8.82 4.41
CA LYS A 341 -24.71 -8.60 5.83
C LYS A 341 -24.76 -9.92 6.59
N THR A 342 -25.82 -10.70 6.41
CA THR A 342 -26.03 -11.98 7.09
C THR A 342 -24.98 -13.00 6.69
N VAL A 343 -24.69 -13.16 5.39
CA VAL A 343 -23.67 -14.09 4.89
C VAL A 343 -22.28 -13.72 5.42
N THR A 344 -21.96 -12.42 5.46
CA THR A 344 -20.68 -11.94 6.02
C THR A 344 -20.58 -12.21 7.52
N ILE A 345 -21.66 -12.02 8.27
CA ILE A 345 -21.72 -12.40 9.70
C ILE A 345 -21.47 -13.91 9.84
N TRP A 346 -22.07 -14.76 9.01
CA TRP A 346 -21.86 -16.21 9.07
C TRP A 346 -20.40 -16.60 8.81
N ILE A 347 -19.79 -16.06 7.75
CA ILE A 347 -18.37 -16.30 7.43
C ILE A 347 -17.47 -15.86 8.57
N LEU A 348 -17.70 -14.65 9.10
CA LEU A 348 -16.89 -14.12 10.19
C LEU A 348 -17.14 -14.88 11.51
N SER A 349 -18.34 -15.41 11.75
CA SER A 349 -18.61 -16.29 12.89
C SER A 349 -17.78 -17.56 12.82
N LEU A 350 -17.65 -18.16 11.63
CA LEU A 350 -16.74 -19.28 11.41
C LEU A 350 -15.28 -18.87 11.60
N ALA A 351 -14.91 -17.67 11.13
CA ALA A 351 -13.55 -17.15 11.29
C ALA A 351 -13.13 -17.02 12.75
N LEU A 352 -14.06 -16.63 13.66
CA LEU A 352 -13.81 -16.44 15.10
C LEU A 352 -13.17 -17.66 15.78
N GLU A 353 -13.51 -18.88 15.33
CA GLU A 353 -12.94 -20.12 15.85
C GLU A 353 -11.42 -20.22 15.58
N TYR A 354 -10.94 -19.58 14.51
CA TYR A 354 -9.56 -19.68 14.03
C TYR A 354 -8.67 -18.48 14.38
N VAL A 355 -9.27 -17.34 14.77
CA VAL A 355 -8.55 -16.07 15.05
C VAL A 355 -7.55 -16.20 16.18
N LYS A 356 -7.79 -17.13 17.10
CA LYS A 356 -6.96 -17.36 18.29
C LYS A 356 -5.49 -17.61 17.96
N HIS A 357 -5.20 -18.12 16.75
CA HIS A 357 -3.84 -18.46 16.32
C HIS A 357 -3.08 -17.30 15.67
N PHE A 358 -3.77 -16.24 15.23
CA PHE A 358 -3.13 -15.11 14.55
C PHE A 358 -2.92 -13.94 15.51
N LYS A 359 -1.75 -13.29 15.43
CA LYS A 359 -1.44 -12.11 16.25
C LYS A 359 -2.44 -10.98 15.98
N SER A 360 -2.80 -10.79 14.73
CA SER A 360 -3.80 -9.81 14.32
C SER A 360 -4.58 -10.30 13.13
N MET A 361 -5.84 -9.87 13.07
CA MET A 361 -6.72 -10.17 11.96
C MET A 361 -7.53 -8.92 11.60
N THR A 362 -7.56 -8.58 10.32
CA THR A 362 -8.30 -7.41 9.81
C THR A 362 -9.45 -7.86 8.91
N VAL A 363 -10.49 -7.04 8.85
CA VAL A 363 -11.61 -7.22 7.93
C VAL A 363 -11.74 -5.97 7.08
N GLU A 364 -11.78 -6.17 5.78
CA GLU A 364 -11.63 -5.14 4.74
C GLU A 364 -12.64 -5.35 3.60
N GLY A 365 -12.74 -4.36 2.72
CA GLY A 365 -13.62 -4.41 1.54
C GLY A 365 -15.07 -4.04 1.85
N TYR A 366 -16.00 -4.65 1.13
CA TYR A 366 -17.44 -4.34 1.13
C TYR A 366 -18.12 -5.01 2.31
N ILE A 367 -18.00 -4.41 3.48
CA ILE A 367 -18.58 -4.88 4.73
C ILE A 367 -19.23 -3.71 5.47
N LYS A 368 -20.43 -3.93 6.00
CA LYS A 368 -21.11 -2.93 6.85
C LYS A 368 -20.29 -2.63 8.11
N ASN A 369 -20.24 -1.36 8.50
CA ASN A 369 -19.50 -0.88 9.67
C ASN A 369 -19.93 -1.61 10.94
N SER A 370 -21.24 -1.80 11.15
CA SER A 370 -21.78 -2.54 12.30
C SER A 370 -21.31 -3.99 12.38
N VAL A 371 -21.15 -4.67 11.23
CA VAL A 371 -20.64 -6.04 11.18
C VAL A 371 -19.16 -6.06 11.53
N LYS A 372 -18.38 -5.12 10.98
CA LYS A 372 -16.95 -4.98 11.26
C LYS A 372 -16.69 -4.70 12.73
N GLU A 373 -17.42 -3.76 13.33
CA GLU A 373 -17.34 -3.40 14.75
C GLU A 373 -17.78 -4.55 15.66
N GLY A 374 -18.89 -5.21 15.34
CA GLY A 374 -19.38 -6.37 16.09
C GLY A 374 -18.37 -7.52 16.09
N PHE A 375 -17.74 -7.77 14.94
CA PHE A 375 -16.70 -8.77 14.82
C PHE A 375 -15.43 -8.41 15.59
N GLN A 376 -14.95 -7.16 15.50
CA GLN A 376 -13.79 -6.70 16.26
C GLN A 376 -14.04 -6.84 17.76
N SER A 377 -15.21 -6.42 18.23
CA SER A 377 -15.64 -6.57 19.62
C SER A 377 -15.64 -8.04 20.05
N ALA A 378 -16.24 -8.94 19.25
CA ALA A 378 -16.26 -10.38 19.54
C ALA A 378 -14.84 -10.98 19.55
N SER A 379 -13.99 -10.58 18.61
CA SER A 379 -12.60 -11.04 18.54
C SER A 379 -11.79 -10.58 19.75
N GLU A 380 -11.98 -9.36 20.23
CA GLU A 380 -11.32 -8.86 21.44
C GLU A 380 -11.75 -9.61 22.70
N VAL A 381 -13.05 -9.90 22.83
CA VAL A 381 -13.57 -10.72 23.93
C VAL A 381 -12.91 -12.10 23.92
N LEU A 382 -12.83 -12.78 22.76
CA LEU A 382 -12.17 -14.08 22.65
C LEU A 382 -10.66 -14.04 22.91
N ARG A 383 -9.98 -12.95 22.55
CA ARG A 383 -8.55 -12.78 22.85
C ARG A 383 -8.30 -12.61 24.35
N LYS A 384 -9.21 -11.95 25.07
CA LYS A 384 -9.13 -11.77 26.52
C LYS A 384 -9.56 -13.02 27.28
N ASN A 385 -10.58 -13.72 26.79
CA ASN A 385 -11.10 -14.94 27.38
C ASN A 385 -11.49 -15.94 26.26
N SER A 386 -10.64 -16.96 26.07
CA SER A 386 -10.84 -17.97 25.02
C SER A 386 -12.08 -18.85 25.21
N GLU A 387 -12.64 -18.88 26.42
CA GLU A 387 -13.81 -19.67 26.81
C GLU A 387 -15.09 -18.83 26.91
N ALA A 388 -15.01 -17.52 26.63
CA ALA A 388 -16.19 -16.66 26.68
C ALA A 388 -17.24 -17.13 25.67
N THR A 389 -18.47 -17.35 26.16
CA THR A 389 -19.64 -17.55 25.30
C THR A 389 -19.91 -16.24 24.55
N LEU A 390 -19.73 -16.28 23.24
CA LEU A 390 -20.05 -15.14 22.38
C LEU A 390 -21.55 -15.09 22.09
N THR A 391 -22.14 -13.90 22.24
CA THR A 391 -23.51 -13.60 21.80
C THR A 391 -23.57 -13.12 20.35
N TRP A 392 -22.43 -13.04 19.67
CA TRP A 392 -22.31 -12.50 18.32
C TRP A 392 -22.37 -13.60 17.27
N GLY A 393 -23.14 -13.35 16.21
CA GLY A 393 -23.17 -14.20 15.02
C GLY A 393 -23.98 -15.49 15.17
N ILE A 394 -23.66 -16.47 14.31
CA ILE A 394 -24.27 -17.81 14.31
C ILE A 394 -23.20 -18.83 14.71
N SER A 395 -23.53 -19.78 15.58
CA SER A 395 -22.60 -20.86 15.89
C SER A 395 -22.44 -21.80 14.70
N ARG A 396 -21.27 -22.44 14.54
CA ARG A 396 -21.04 -23.45 13.50
C ARG A 396 -22.09 -24.56 13.53
N ALA A 397 -22.42 -25.09 14.71
CA ALA A 397 -23.45 -26.11 14.87
C ALA A 397 -24.84 -25.63 14.41
N ARG A 398 -25.16 -24.35 14.66
CA ARG A 398 -26.41 -23.77 14.19
C ARG A 398 -26.41 -23.57 12.67
N LEU A 399 -25.30 -23.11 12.09
CA LEU A 399 -25.14 -22.97 10.64
C LEU A 399 -25.33 -24.31 9.92
N LEU A 400 -24.72 -25.39 10.43
CA LEU A 400 -24.83 -26.74 9.88
C LEU A 400 -26.21 -27.38 10.04
N SER A 401 -27.06 -26.85 10.95
CA SER A 401 -28.43 -27.33 11.16
C SER A 401 -29.47 -26.49 10.41
N LEU A 402 -29.05 -25.50 9.63
CA LEU A 402 -29.95 -24.77 8.74
C LEU A 402 -30.48 -25.72 7.67
N GLY A 403 -31.80 -25.75 7.50
CA GLY A 403 -32.43 -26.46 6.39
C GLY A 403 -32.27 -25.69 5.07
N PRO A 404 -32.59 -26.33 3.92
CA PRO A 404 -32.55 -25.68 2.61
C PRO A 404 -33.36 -24.36 2.57
N ASP A 405 -34.51 -24.33 3.24
CA ASP A 405 -35.39 -23.14 3.26
C ASP A 405 -34.79 -21.92 3.98
N ALA A 406 -33.72 -22.10 4.76
CA ALA A 406 -33.02 -21.02 5.44
C ALA A 406 -31.87 -20.43 4.60
N ILE A 407 -31.63 -20.98 3.40
CA ILE A 407 -30.55 -20.59 2.48
C ILE A 407 -31.19 -20.34 1.10
N PRO A 408 -31.15 -19.11 0.57
CA PRO A 408 -30.45 -17.94 1.07
C PRO A 408 -31.13 -17.28 2.29
N PRO A 409 -30.39 -16.64 3.21
CA PRO A 409 -31.02 -15.91 4.31
C PRO A 409 -31.80 -14.70 3.80
N GLU A 410 -33.04 -14.56 4.26
CA GLU A 410 -33.86 -13.37 3.99
C GLU A 410 -33.13 -12.09 4.40
N CYS A 411 -33.23 -11.06 3.55
CA CYS A 411 -32.69 -9.74 3.87
C CYS A 411 -33.72 -8.90 4.62
N HIS A 412 -33.41 -8.60 5.89
CA HIS A 412 -34.15 -7.67 6.73
C HIS A 412 -33.49 -6.29 6.85
N CYS A 413 -32.46 -6.01 6.04
CA CYS A 413 -31.85 -4.68 6.01
C CYS A 413 -32.86 -3.65 5.49
N ARG A 414 -32.91 -2.47 6.12
CA ARG A 414 -33.77 -1.36 5.66
C ARG A 414 -33.31 -0.84 4.31
N THR A 415 -31.99 -0.79 4.12
CA THR A 415 -31.35 -0.51 2.85
C THR A 415 -31.04 -1.83 2.13
N PRO A 416 -31.22 -1.92 0.80
CA PRO A 416 -30.89 -3.13 0.06
C PRO A 416 -29.42 -3.53 0.28
N CYS A 417 -29.26 -4.71 0.87
CA CYS A 417 -27.99 -5.32 1.24
C CYS A 417 -27.29 -5.87 -0.02
N GLY A 418 -26.46 -5.05 -0.67
CA GLY A 418 -25.69 -5.43 -1.86
C GLY A 418 -26.12 -4.69 -3.13
N PHE A 419 -25.70 -5.20 -4.29
CA PHE A 419 -25.86 -4.56 -5.60
C PHE A 419 -27.30 -4.49 -6.14
N TRP A 420 -28.33 -4.57 -5.29
CA TRP A 420 -29.73 -4.38 -5.67
C TRP A 420 -29.95 -3.07 -6.42
N GLY A 421 -29.26 -1.99 -6.04
CA GLY A 421 -29.29 -0.73 -6.78
C GLY A 421 -28.76 -0.88 -8.21
N VAL A 422 -27.64 -1.58 -8.38
CA VAL A 422 -27.05 -1.86 -9.71
C VAL A 422 -27.93 -2.82 -10.52
N LYS A 423 -28.49 -3.87 -9.90
CA LYS A 423 -29.44 -4.78 -10.56
C LYS A 423 -30.67 -4.00 -11.04
N THR A 424 -31.27 -3.16 -10.19
CA THR A 424 -32.43 -2.35 -10.55
C THR A 424 -32.11 -1.39 -11.69
N LEU A 425 -30.95 -0.74 -11.67
CA LEU A 425 -30.50 0.12 -12.76
C LEU A 425 -30.27 -0.67 -14.06
N LEU A 426 -29.70 -1.86 -13.97
CA LEU A 426 -29.48 -2.75 -15.12
C LEU A 426 -30.79 -3.31 -15.67
N ASP A 427 -31.74 -3.68 -14.81
CA ASP A 427 -33.05 -4.19 -15.22
C ASP A 427 -33.90 -3.08 -15.88
N ARG A 428 -33.85 -1.84 -15.37
CA ARG A 428 -34.45 -0.67 -16.05
C ARG A 428 -33.85 -0.42 -17.44
N GLU A 429 -32.52 -0.49 -17.57
CA GLU A 429 -31.87 -0.36 -18.88
C GLU A 429 -32.22 -1.51 -19.84
N ARG A 430 -32.49 -2.73 -19.32
CA ARG A 430 -32.94 -3.88 -20.11
C ARG A 430 -34.36 -3.72 -20.64
N GLU A 431 -35.27 -3.25 -19.80
CA GLU A 431 -36.66 -3.00 -20.20
C GLU A 431 -36.72 -1.99 -21.35
N GLY A 432 -35.80 -1.02 -21.38
CA GLY A 432 -35.65 -0.07 -22.48
C GLY A 432 -34.91 -0.60 -23.73
N ARG A 433 -34.08 -1.65 -23.60
CA ARG A 433 -33.22 -2.14 -24.70
C ARG A 433 -33.20 -3.67 -24.76
N ARG A 434 -33.81 -4.26 -25.80
CA ARG A 434 -33.70 -5.70 -26.13
C ARG A 434 -32.28 -6.18 -26.51
N ARG A 435 -31.21 -5.43 -26.26
CA ARG A 435 -29.82 -5.73 -26.67
C ARG A 435 -28.84 -5.70 -25.50
N ARG A 436 -27.69 -6.36 -25.66
CA ARG A 436 -26.58 -6.42 -24.68
C ARG A 436 -26.23 -5.01 -24.17
N ILE A 437 -26.13 -4.87 -22.85
CA ILE A 437 -25.66 -3.64 -22.20
C ILE A 437 -24.15 -3.49 -22.49
N PRO A 438 -23.68 -2.36 -23.03
CA PRO A 438 -22.25 -2.11 -23.23
C PRO A 438 -21.49 -2.09 -21.89
N TYR A 439 -20.23 -2.56 -21.89
CA TYR A 439 -19.37 -2.59 -20.70
C TYR A 439 -19.22 -1.21 -20.03
N ASP A 440 -19.02 -0.16 -20.84
CA ASP A 440 -18.89 1.22 -20.35
C ASP A 440 -20.12 1.70 -19.57
N THR A 441 -21.30 1.21 -19.93
CA THR A 441 -22.54 1.50 -19.20
C THR A 441 -22.49 0.87 -17.83
N THR A 442 -21.99 -0.36 -17.70
CA THR A 442 -21.92 -1.00 -16.38
C THR A 442 -20.86 -0.37 -15.49
N ALA A 443 -19.67 -0.02 -16.01
CA ALA A 443 -18.69 0.74 -15.24
C ALA A 443 -19.25 2.09 -14.74
N LYS A 444 -20.04 2.80 -15.58
CA LYS A 444 -20.74 4.03 -15.16
C LYS A 444 -21.78 3.78 -14.06
N ILE A 445 -22.54 2.68 -14.16
CA ILE A 445 -23.51 2.30 -13.14
C ILE A 445 -22.83 1.99 -11.81
N PHE A 446 -21.71 1.27 -11.82
CA PHE A 446 -20.92 1.02 -10.61
C PHE A 446 -20.39 2.31 -10.00
N LYS A 447 -19.87 3.25 -10.80
CA LYS A 447 -19.44 4.58 -10.31
C LYS A 447 -20.57 5.41 -9.70
N GLN A 448 -21.81 5.22 -10.14
CA GLN A 448 -22.98 5.89 -9.56
C GLN A 448 -23.45 5.20 -8.27
N TYR A 449 -23.23 3.89 -8.14
CA TYR A 449 -23.60 3.13 -6.97
C TYR A 449 -22.51 3.26 -5.90
N LYS A 450 -22.84 3.87 -4.78
CA LYS A 450 -22.00 3.83 -3.59
C LYS A 450 -22.50 2.72 -2.69
N PHE A 451 -21.62 1.78 -2.35
CA PHE A 451 -21.91 0.83 -1.29
C PHE A 451 -22.15 1.61 0.00
N ASP A 452 -23.33 1.43 0.57
CA ASP A 452 -23.66 2.02 1.86
C ASP A 452 -22.96 1.19 2.93
N TYR A 453 -21.99 1.78 3.63
CA TYR A 453 -21.28 1.12 4.71
C TYR A 453 -22.09 1.15 6.02
N ASP A 454 -23.13 1.97 6.10
CA ASP A 454 -24.01 2.09 7.27
C ASP A 454 -25.26 1.21 7.11
N ASP A 455 -25.98 0.94 8.20
CA ASP A 455 -27.09 -0.03 8.26
C ASP A 455 -28.47 0.51 7.85
#